data_AF-A0AAP0K7E1-F1
#
_entry.id   AF-A0AAP0K7E1-F1
#
_cell.length_a   1.000
_cell.length_b   1.000
_cell.length_c   1.000
_cell.angle_alpha   90.00
_cell.angle_beta   90.00
_cell.angle_gamma   90.00
#
_symmetry.space_group_name_H-M   'P 1'
#
loop_
_entity.id
_entity.type
_entity.pdbx_description
1 polymer ?
#
loop_
_entity_poly.entity_id
_entity_poly.type
_entity_poly.pdbx_seq_one_letter_code
_entity_poly.pdbx_strand_id
1 'polypeptide(L)' 'MLMIDYLSKMKELSNRLAIAGSPGLDDDLITSVLAGLDKEYLPITTTLLQDLDLSWSDVHTSLLNFEERMN' A
#
# COMPACT_ATOMS: atom_id res chain seq x y z
N MET A 1 -14.83 -3.04 -3.78
CA MET A 1 -14.03 -3.46 -2.61
C MET A 1 -13.46 -2.19 -2.04
N LEU A 2 -13.55 -1.96 -0.73
CA LEU A 2 -13.02 -0.73 -0.12
C LEU A 2 -11.48 -0.81 -0.09
N MET A 3 -10.80 0.33 -0.20
CA MET A 3 -9.33 0.41 -0.12
C MET A 3 -8.82 -0.24 1.18
N ILE A 4 -9.55 -0.09 2.29
CA ILE A 4 -9.18 -0.69 3.58
C ILE A 4 -9.13 -2.22 3.55
N ASP A 5 -10.05 -2.87 2.82
CA ASP A 5 -10.08 -4.33 2.66
C ASP A 5 -8.89 -4.79 1.80
N TYR A 6 -8.55 -4.01 0.77
CA TYR A 6 -7.42 -4.30 -0.10
C TYR A 6 -6.10 -4.24 0.65
N LEU A 7 -5.86 -3.15 1.38
CA LEU A 7 -4.63 -2.96 2.14
C LEU A 7 -4.49 -4.00 3.25
N SER A 8 -5.58 -4.34 3.93
CA SER A 8 -5.60 -5.40 4.96
C SER A 8 -5.19 -6.75 4.38
N LYS A 9 -5.75 -7.14 3.23
CA LYS A 9 -5.36 -8.39 2.53
C LYS A 9 -3.89 -8.39 2.12
N MET A 10 -3.39 -7.28 1.62
CA MET A 10 -1.99 -7.16 1.20
C MET A 10 -1.04 -7.28 2.40
N LYS A 11 -1.36 -6.66 3.54
CA LYS A 11 -0.56 -6.81 4.75
C LYS A 11 -0.62 -8.22 5.33
N GLU A 12 -1.79 -8.87 5.28
CA GLU A 12 -1.93 -10.28 5.68
C GLU A 12 -1.06 -11.20 4.83
N LEU A 13 -1.03 -10.99 3.50
CA LEU A 13 -0.19 -11.76 2.59
C LEU A 13 1.30 -11.58 2.92
N SER A 14 1.75 -10.34 3.13
CA SER A 14 3.13 -10.05 3.53
C SER A 14 3.49 -10.70 4.87
N ASN A 15 2.61 -10.59 5.86
CA ASN A 15 2.84 -11.23 7.17
C ASN A 15 2.96 -12.76 7.04
N ARG A 16 2.13 -13.38 6.20
CA ARG A 16 2.22 -14.83 5.93
C ARG A 16 3.55 -15.22 5.25
N LEU A 17 4.06 -14.39 4.34
CA LEU A 17 5.36 -14.62 3.70
C LEU A 17 6.51 -14.46 4.70
N ALA A 18 6.43 -13.46 5.58
CA ALA A 18 7.40 -13.26 6.66
C ALA A 18 7.45 -14.46 7.61
N ILE A 19 6.29 -15.01 7.99
CA ILE A 19 6.18 -16.24 8.80
C ILE A 19 6.78 -17.44 8.06
N ALA A 20 6.64 -17.50 6.73
CA ALA A 20 7.20 -18.58 5.90
C ALA A 20 8.74 -18.50 5.73
N GLY A 21 9.41 -17.56 6.39
CA GLY A 21 10.88 -17.40 6.35
C GLY A 21 11.36 -16.53 5.19
N SER A 22 10.45 -15.89 4.45
CA SER A 22 10.76 -14.89 3.44
C SER A 22 10.21 -13.55 3.92
N PRO A 23 10.94 -12.79 4.77
CA PRO A 23 10.50 -11.46 5.15
C PRO A 23 10.32 -10.64 3.87
N GLY A 24 9.07 -10.44 3.47
CA GLY A 24 8.75 -9.44 2.46
C GLY A 24 9.19 -8.11 3.05
N LEU A 25 10.13 -7.42 2.41
CA LEU A 25 10.47 -6.07 2.79
C LEU A 25 9.18 -5.25 2.73
N ASP A 26 8.90 -4.47 3.78
CA ASP A 26 7.71 -3.61 3.79
C ASP A 26 7.73 -2.67 2.56
N ASP A 27 8.92 -2.29 2.08
CA ASP A 27 9.15 -1.52 0.86
C ASP A 27 8.68 -2.24 -0.41
N ASP A 28 8.92 -3.57 -0.51
CA ASP A 28 8.47 -4.39 -1.64
C ASP A 28 6.93 -4.51 -1.64
N LEU A 29 6.34 -4.64 -0.45
CA LEU A 29 4.88 -4.64 -0.28
C LEU A 29 4.30 -3.30 -0.72
N ILE A 30 4.86 -2.18 -0.23
CA ILE A 30 4.44 -0.83 -0.58
C ILE A 30 4.50 -0.64 -2.09
N THR A 31 5.64 -0.98 -2.71
CA THR A 31 5.83 -0.86 -4.16
C THR A 31 4.82 -1.70 -4.93
N SER A 32 4.59 -2.95 -4.51
CA SER A 32 3.61 -3.85 -5.14
C SER A 32 2.19 -3.33 -5.04
N VAL A 33 1.81 -2.77 -3.88
CA VAL A 33 0.51 -2.15 -3.66
C VAL A 33 0.36 -0.94 -4.58
N LEU A 34 1.30 0.01 -4.55
CA LEU A 34 1.24 1.25 -5.33
C LEU A 34 1.27 1.01 -6.84
N ALA A 35 2.01 -0.01 -7.31
CA ALA A 35 2.05 -0.40 -8.72
C ALA A 35 0.77 -1.13 -9.20
N GLY A 36 0.05 -1.77 -8.28
CA GLY A 36 -1.18 -2.52 -8.57
C GLY A 36 -2.46 -1.69 -8.54
N LEU A 37 -2.39 -0.41 -8.17
CA LEU A 37 -3.55 0.47 -8.10
C LEU A 37 -3.95 1.02 -9.48
N ASP A 38 -5.25 1.28 -9.63
CA ASP A 38 -5.83 1.85 -10.85
C ASP A 38 -5.36 3.29 -11.13
N LYS A 39 -5.60 3.72 -12.37
CA LYS A 39 -5.14 5.03 -12.90
C LYS A 39 -5.59 6.22 -12.05
N GLU A 40 -6.72 6.08 -11.36
CA GLU A 40 -7.30 7.10 -10.47
C GLU A 40 -6.41 7.39 -9.26
N TYR A 41 -5.63 6.41 -8.81
CA TYR A 41 -4.71 6.53 -7.69
C TYR A 41 -3.30 6.96 -8.12
N LEU A 42 -3.00 7.05 -9.43
CA LEU A 42 -1.68 7.49 -9.93
C LEU A 42 -1.15 8.80 -9.31
N PRO A 43 -1.97 9.84 -9.05
CA PRO A 43 -1.49 11.07 -8.44
C PRO A 43 -0.92 10.83 -7.04
N ILE A 44 -1.61 10.02 -6.22
CA ILE A 44 -1.17 9.72 -4.87
C ILE A 44 -0.05 8.68 -4.86
N THR A 45 -0.09 7.67 -5.73
CA THR A 45 0.96 6.64 -5.78
C THR A 45 2.30 7.19 -6.23
N THR A 46 2.31 8.10 -7.22
CA THR A 46 3.55 8.76 -7.66
C THR A 46 4.18 9.59 -6.54
N THR A 47 3.35 10.26 -5.73
CA THR A 47 3.81 11.08 -4.60
C THR A 47 4.41 10.19 -3.52
N LEU A 48 3.74 9.09 -3.18
CA LEU A 48 4.21 8.12 -2.20
C LEU A 48 5.49 7.40 -2.65
N LEU A 49 5.59 7.01 -3.93
CA LEU A 49 6.79 6.35 -4.48
C LEU A 49 8.03 7.25 -4.50
N GLN A 50 7.86 8.57 -4.42
CA GLN A 50 8.98 9.52 -4.32
C GLN A 50 9.50 9.69 -2.89
N ASP A 51 8.75 9.22 -1.90
CA ASP A 51 9.13 9.32 -0.49
C ASP A 51 9.99 8.11 -0.09
N LEU A 52 11.23 8.38 0.30
CA LEU A 52 12.24 7.36 0.60
C LEU A 52 12.13 6.80 2.03
N ASP A 53 11.43 7.49 2.92
CA ASP A 53 11.22 7.07 4.33
C ASP A 53 9.77 6.65 4.59
N LEU A 54 9.05 6.28 3.52
CA LEU A 54 7.63 5.99 3.61
C LEU A 54 7.36 4.68 4.33
N SER A 55 6.60 4.74 5.44
CA SER A 55 6.17 3.53 6.13
C SER A 55 4.86 2.98 5.57
N TRP A 56 4.60 1.69 5.82
CA TRP A 56 3.31 1.06 5.50
C TRP A 56 2.12 1.81 6.13
N SER A 57 2.30 2.39 7.32
CA SER A 57 1.26 3.16 8.01
C SER A 57 0.92 4.46 7.26
N ASP A 58 1.93 5.11 6.68
CA ASP A 58 1.77 6.34 5.91
C ASP A 58 1.05 6.08 4.60
N VAL A 59 1.41 4.99 3.90
CA VAL A 59 0.71 4.51 2.70
C VAL A 59 -0.76 4.23 3.01
N HIS A 60 -1.00 3.48 4.08
CA HIS A 60 -2.34 3.09 4.48
C HIS A 60 -3.22 4.32 4.74
N THR A 61 -2.72 5.27 5.52
CA THR A 61 -3.43 6.50 5.85
C THR A 61 -3.64 7.39 4.62
N SER A 62 -2.62 7.54 3.78
CA SER A 62 -2.68 8.39 2.58
C SER A 62 -3.67 7.87 1.54
N LEU A 63 -3.69 6.55 1.30
CA LEU A 63 -4.62 5.93 0.35
C LEU A 63 -6.06 5.97 0.84
N LEU A 64 -6.31 5.75 2.14
CA LEU A 64 -7.65 5.88 2.72
C LEU A 64 -8.17 7.32 2.65
N ASN A 65 -7.34 8.29 3.06
CA ASN A 65 -7.69 9.70 2.96
C ASN A 65 -7.96 10.13 1.51
N PHE A 66 -7.27 9.52 0.54
CA PHE A 66 -7.50 9.78 -0.86
C PHE A 66 -8.84 9.19 -1.34
N GLU A 67 -9.16 7.93 -1.00
CA GLU A 67 -10.45 7.30 -1.29
C GLU A 67 -11.62 8.11 -0.68
N GLU A 68 -11.50 8.55 0.56
CA GLU A 68 -12.52 9.39 1.22
C GLU A 68 -12.77 10.72 0.52
N ARG A 69 -11.74 11.31 -0.13
CA ARG A 69 -11.86 12.58 -0.86
C ARG A 69 -12.39 12.41 -2.28
N MET A 70 -12.33 11.20 -2.82
CA MET A 70 -12.89 10.86 -4.13
C MET A 70 -14.39 10.55 -4.07
N ASN A 71 -14.90 10.23 -2.88
CA ASN A 71 -16.32 9.97 -2.59
C ASN A 71 -17.08 11.26 -2.29
#